data_AF-A0AAW8VB39-F1
#
_entry.id   AF-A0AAW8VB39-F1
#
_cell.length_a   1.000
_cell.length_b   1.000
_cell.length_c   1.000
_cell.angle_alpha   90.00
_cell.angle_beta   90.00
_cell.angle_gamma   90.00
#
_symmetry.space_group_name_H-M   'P 1'
#
loop_
_entity.id
_entity.type
_entity.pdbx_description
1 polymer ?
#
loop_
_entity_poly.entity_id
_entity_poly.type
_entity_poly.pdbx_seq_one_letter_code
_entity_poly.pdbx_strand_id
1 'polypeptide(L)'
;MRKIIQVAISNTEDGGETIALCDDGSLFGIGSLQKGWFRYPDIPQPMCEGEYDYVQTLWKQLRSGELDDEGKEELVLYQKRLDLCGYVKNQDNQQTDTEQQPL
;
A
#
# COMPACT_ATOMS: atom_id res chain seq x y z
N MET A 1 2.10 -1.43 -20.24
CA MET A 1 3.53 -1.40 -19.83
C MET A 1 3.62 -0.56 -18.57
N ARG A 2 4.21 -1.09 -17.51
CA ARG A 2 4.46 -0.36 -16.25
C ARG A 2 5.64 0.60 -16.43
N LYS A 3 5.57 1.79 -15.82
CA LYS A 3 6.65 2.79 -15.87
C LYS A 3 7.22 3.02 -14.48
N ILE A 4 8.54 3.17 -14.41
CA ILE A 4 9.22 3.60 -13.17
C ILE A 4 9.10 5.12 -13.10
N ILE A 5 8.58 5.64 -11.98
CA ILE A 5 8.43 7.07 -11.72
C ILE A 5 9.49 7.60 -10.75
N GLN A 6 10.02 6.74 -9.87
CA GLN A 6 11.09 7.10 -8.94
C GLN A 6 11.98 5.88 -8.63
N VAL A 7 13.28 6.15 -8.44
CA VAL A 7 14.27 5.17 -7.98
C VAL A 7 14.95 5.71 -6.73
N ALA A 8 15.05 4.87 -5.70
CA ALA A 8 15.80 5.14 -4.48
C ALA A 8 16.89 4.08 -4.31
N ILE A 9 18.05 4.48 -3.80
CA ILE A 9 19.15 3.57 -3.51
C ILE A 9 19.43 3.68 -2.02
N SER A 10 19.26 2.58 -1.31
CA SER A 10 19.72 2.42 0.07
C SER A 10 21.13 1.83 0.05
N ASN A 11 22.06 2.44 0.77
CA ASN A 11 23.39 1.87 1.01
C ASN A 11 23.53 1.66 2.52
N THR A 12 23.47 0.42 2.98
CA THR A 12 23.82 0.06 4.36
C THR A 12 25.13 -0.72 4.39
N GLU A 13 25.76 -0.80 5.56
CA GLU A 13 27.02 -1.54 5.75
C GLU A 13 26.90 -3.03 5.37
N ASP A 14 25.69 -3.58 5.45
CA ASP A 14 25.36 -4.98 5.15
C ASP A 14 24.94 -5.23 3.69
N GLY A 15 24.94 -4.18 2.85
CA GLY A 15 24.60 -4.26 1.43
C GLY A 15 23.56 -3.22 0.99
N GLY A 16 23.65 -2.80 -0.27
CA GLY A 16 22.72 -1.83 -0.83
C GLY A 16 21.51 -2.47 -1.51
N GLU A 17 20.40 -1.73 -1.54
CA GLU A 17 19.19 -2.12 -2.25
C GLU A 17 18.69 -0.97 -3.12
N THR A 18 18.38 -1.27 -4.39
CA THR A 18 17.71 -0.33 -5.28
C THR A 18 16.22 -0.59 -5.26
N ILE A 19 15.43 0.44 -4.97
CA ILE A 19 13.97 0.38 -4.90
C ILE A 19 13.41 1.23 -6.04
N ALA A 20 12.46 0.69 -6.79
CA ALA A 20 11.74 1.36 -7.86
C ALA A 20 10.26 1.51 -7.49
N LEU A 21 9.76 2.75 -7.51
CA LEU A 21 8.34 3.08 -7.45
C LEU A 21 7.80 3.21 -8.87
N CYS A 22 6.68 2.54 -9.14
CA CYS A 22 6.02 2.55 -10.44
C CYS A 22 4.77 3.45 -10.47
N ASP A 23 4.32 3.76 -11.68
CA ASP A 23 3.15 4.61 -11.95
C ASP A 23 1.82 4.04 -11.45
N ASP A 24 1.75 2.72 -11.23
CA ASP A 24 0.62 2.03 -10.61
C ASP A 24 0.73 1.92 -9.07
N GLY A 25 1.69 2.62 -8.46
CA GLY A 25 1.94 2.63 -7.01
C GLY A 25 2.67 1.38 -6.48
N SER A 26 3.01 0.43 -7.34
CA SER A 26 3.76 -0.76 -6.93
C SER A 26 5.23 -0.44 -6.65
N LEU A 27 5.81 -1.16 -5.68
CA LEU A 27 7.20 -1.04 -5.27
C LEU A 27 7.96 -2.33 -5.60
N PHE A 28 9.13 -2.18 -6.21
CA PHE A 28 10.03 -3.28 -6.54
C PHE A 28 11.42 -3.04 -5.97
N GLY A 29 12.07 -4.09 -5.49
CA GLY A 29 13.43 -4.07 -4.97
C GLY A 29 14.37 -4.92 -5.81
N ILE A 30 15.64 -4.52 -5.87
CA ILE A 30 16.74 -5.33 -6.36
C ILE A 30 18.00 -5.10 -5.52
N GLY A 31 18.41 -6.13 -4.79
CA GLY A 31 19.67 -6.16 -4.03
C GLY A 31 20.79 -6.94 -4.73
N SER A 32 20.46 -7.79 -5.71
CA SER A 32 21.44 -8.52 -6.53
C SER A 32 20.84 -8.89 -7.87
N LEU A 33 21.63 -8.73 -8.93
CA LEU A 33 21.24 -9.15 -10.29
C LEU A 33 20.93 -10.66 -10.39
N GLN A 34 21.52 -11.48 -9.50
CA GLN A 34 21.28 -12.94 -9.47
C GLN A 34 19.91 -13.29 -8.90
N LYS A 35 19.42 -12.51 -7.93
CA LYS A 35 18.09 -12.70 -7.33
C LYS A 35 16.99 -12.04 -8.17
N GLY A 36 17.37 -11.09 -9.02
CA GLY A 36 16.44 -10.35 -9.86
C GLY A 36 15.57 -9.39 -9.05
N TRP A 37 14.55 -8.85 -9.71
CA TRP A 37 13.57 -7.98 -9.08
C TRP A 37 12.59 -8.78 -8.24
N PHE A 38 12.29 -8.27 -7.05
CA PHE A 38 11.19 -8.76 -6.23
C PHE A 38 10.19 -7.63 -5.97
N ARG A 39 8.92 -7.98 -5.73
CA ARG A 39 7.86 -7.02 -5.47
C ARG A 39 7.65 -6.89 -3.96
N TYR A 40 7.65 -5.67 -3.44
CA TYR A 40 7.22 -5.44 -2.06
C TYR A 40 5.70 -5.62 -1.92
N PRO A 41 5.20 -5.96 -0.73
CA PRO A 41 3.78 -5.89 -0.45
C PRO A 41 3.23 -4.51 -0.79
N ASP A 42 1.95 -4.45 -1.18
CA ASP A 42 1.26 -3.17 -1.34
C ASP A 42 1.28 -2.46 0.02
N ILE A 43 1.97 -1.32 0.12
CA ILE A 43 2.01 -0.51 1.35
C ILE A 43 0.75 0.35 1.35
N PRO A 44 -0.21 0.11 2.27
CA PRO A 44 -1.39 0.95 2.34
C PRO A 44 -0.98 2.36 2.74
N GLN A 45 -1.29 3.34 1.89
CA GLN A 45 -1.14 4.74 2.26
C GLN A 45 -2.30 5.15 3.16
N PRO A 46 -2.08 5.85 4.29
CA PRO A 46 -3.16 6.39 5.10
C PRO A 46 -4.00 7.36 4.26
N MET A 47 -5.31 7.43 4.51
CA MET A 47 -6.16 8.35 3.77
C MET A 47 -5.79 9.81 4.07
N CYS A 48 -5.72 10.63 3.02
CA CYS A 48 -5.57 12.08 3.12
C CYS A 48 -6.85 12.71 3.68
N GLU A 49 -6.74 13.93 4.21
CA GLU A 49 -7.89 14.69 4.71
C GLU A 49 -8.92 14.91 3.59
N GLY A 50 -10.19 14.59 3.86
CA GLY A 50 -11.28 14.67 2.89
C GLY A 50 -11.49 13.43 2.00
N GLU A 51 -10.51 12.52 1.88
CA GLU A 51 -10.70 11.27 1.11
C GLU A 51 -11.81 10.41 1.72
N TYR A 52 -11.95 10.40 3.05
CA TYR A 52 -13.00 9.62 3.71
C TYR A 52 -14.40 10.11 3.30
N ASP A 53 -14.63 11.42 3.27
CA ASP A 53 -15.91 12.02 2.90
C ASP A 53 -16.23 11.78 1.42
N TYR A 54 -15.20 11.82 0.57
CA TYR A 54 -15.31 11.47 -0.84
C TYR A 54 -15.74 10.00 -1.03
N VAL A 55 -15.07 9.05 -0.36
CA VAL A 55 -15.44 7.62 -0.39
C VAL A 55 -16.86 7.39 0.13
N GLN A 56 -17.29 8.10 1.18
CA GLN A 56 -18.68 8.05 1.65
C GLN A 56 -19.67 8.56 0.60
N THR A 57 -19.27 9.53 -0.23
CA THR A 57 -20.09 10.06 -1.32
C THR A 57 -20.24 9.03 -2.45
N LEU A 58 -19.15 8.38 -2.85
CA LEU A 58 -19.19 7.28 -3.82
C LEU A 58 -20.10 6.14 -3.34
N TRP A 59 -20.02 5.76 -2.05
CA TRP A 59 -20.91 4.76 -1.47
C TRP A 59 -22.39 5.18 -1.48
N LYS A 60 -22.70 6.47 -1.28
CA LYS A 60 -24.08 6.98 -1.37
C LYS A 60 -24.60 6.90 -2.81
N GLN A 61 -23.79 7.33 -3.78
CA GLN A 61 -24.12 7.27 -5.20
C GLN A 61 -24.29 5.82 -5.70
N LEU A 62 -23.47 4.88 -5.21
CA LEU A 62 -23.62 3.46 -5.55
C LEU A 62 -24.99 2.94 -5.10
N ARG A 63 -25.41 3.32 -3.87
CA ARG A 63 -26.70 2.90 -3.30
C ARG A 63 -27.90 3.57 -3.98
N SER A 64 -27.75 4.81 -4.47
CA SER A 64 -28.79 5.48 -5.25
C SER A 64 -28.87 5.00 -6.70
N GLY A 65 -27.86 4.26 -7.17
CA GLY A 65 -27.76 3.81 -8.57
C GLY A 65 -27.27 4.91 -9.52
N GLU A 66 -26.77 6.03 -8.97
CA GLU A 66 -26.26 7.18 -9.73
C GLU A 66 -24.76 7.10 -9.99
N LEU A 67 -24.05 6.13 -9.38
CA LEU A 67 -22.63 5.94 -9.59
C LEU A 67 -22.37 5.34 -10.98
N ASP A 68 -21.56 6.04 -11.77
CA ASP A 68 -21.09 5.58 -13.06
C ASP A 68 -20.02 4.48 -12.94
N ASP A 69 -19.53 4.00 -14.09
CA ASP A 69 -18.57 2.89 -14.11
C ASP A 69 -17.18 3.32 -13.62
N GLU A 70 -16.75 4.55 -13.90
CA GLU A 70 -15.50 5.11 -13.40
C GLU A 70 -15.52 5.23 -11.87
N GLY A 71 -16.60 5.75 -11.31
CA GLY A 71 -16.78 5.84 -9.86
C GLY A 71 -16.83 4.47 -9.17
N LYS A 72 -17.36 3.43 -9.84
CA LYS A 72 -17.30 2.04 -9.33
C LYS A 72 -15.88 1.51 -9.30
N GLU A 73 -15.10 1.72 -10.36
CA GLU A 73 -13.69 1.32 -10.40
C GLU A 73 -12.90 2.01 -9.29
N GLU A 74 -13.13 3.30 -9.07
CA GLU A 74 -12.48 4.05 -8.01
C GLU A 74 -12.88 3.53 -6.62
N LEU A 75 -14.16 3.23 -6.40
CA LEU A 75 -14.65 2.67 -5.14
C LEU A 75 -14.00 1.31 -4.82
N VAL A 76 -13.75 0.47 -5.84
CA VAL A 76 -13.02 -0.80 -5.68
C VAL A 76 -11.58 -0.56 -5.21
N LEU A 77 -10.90 0.46 -5.74
CA LEU A 77 -9.54 0.81 -5.32
C LEU A 77 -9.51 1.27 -3.85
N TYR A 78 -10.47 2.11 -3.44
CA TYR A 78 -10.57 2.53 -2.04
C TYR A 78 -10.91 1.38 -1.10
N GLN A 79 -11.81 0.47 -1.48
CA GLN A 79 -12.11 -0.71 -0.66
C GLN A 79 -10.86 -1.56 -0.45
N LYS A 80 -10.10 -1.84 -1.52
CA LYS A 80 -8.84 -2.59 -1.44
C LYS A 80 -7.83 -1.91 -0.51
N ARG A 81 -7.72 -0.58 -0.56
CA ARG A 81 -6.86 0.22 0.33
C ARG A 81 -7.31 0.13 1.79
N LEU A 82 -8.61 0.23 2.06
CA LEU A 82 -9.18 0.10 3.40
C LEU A 82 -8.94 -1.28 4.00
N ASP A 83 -9.09 -2.33 3.21
CA ASP A 83 -8.82 -3.71 3.65
C ASP A 83 -7.34 -3.85 4.05
N LEU A 84 -6.42 -3.37 3.22
CA LEU A 84 -4.98 -3.37 3.53
C LEU A 84 -4.64 -2.55 4.79
N CYS A 85 -5.24 -1.37 4.98
CA CYS A 85 -5.10 -0.58 6.21
C CYS A 85 -5.61 -1.34 7.45
N GLY A 86 -6.72 -2.07 7.33
CA GLY A 86 -7.28 -2.92 8.38
C GLY A 86 -6.34 -4.07 8.78
N TYR A 87 -5.66 -4.68 7.80
CA TYR A 87 -4.63 -5.68 8.07
C TYR A 87 -3.43 -5.13 8.84
N VAL A 88 -2.96 -3.92 8.52
CA VAL A 88 -1.82 -3.28 9.23
C VAL A 88 -2.18 -2.98 10.70
N LYS A 89 -3.37 -2.43 10.97
CA LYS A 89 -3.82 -2.18 12.36
C LYS A 89 -3.90 -3.44 13.23
N ASN A 90 -4.14 -4.60 12.63
CA ASN A 90 -4.19 -5.87 13.34
C ASN A 90 -2.80 -6.45 13.61
N GLN A 91 -1.78 -6.11 12.82
CA GLN A 91 -0.40 -6.55 13.03
C GLN A 91 0.30 -5.70 14.11
N ASP A 92 0.06 -4.39 14.15
CA ASP A 92 0.59 -3.52 15.20
C ASP A 92 0.07 -3.91 16.60
N ASN A 93 -1.14 -4.47 16.69
CA ASN A 93 -1.71 -4.99 17.93
C ASN A 93 -1.23 -6.41 18.32
N GLN A 94 -0.51 -7.13 17.45
CA GLN A 94 0.06 -8.44 17.77
C GLN A 94 1.54 -8.35 18.21
N GLN A 95 2.14 -7.16 18.19
CA GLN A 95 3.56 -6.98 18.47
C GLN A 95 3.87 -6.48 19.89
N THR A 96 2.89 -6.42 20.79
CA THR A 96 3.09 -5.99 22.19
C THR A 96 3.07 -7.10 23.24
N ASP A 97 2.83 -8.37 22.88
CA ASP A 97 2.73 -9.48 23.86
C ASP A 97 3.94 -10.43 23.88
N THR A 98 5.15 -9.95 23.57
CA THR A 98 6.36 -10.78 23.76
C THR A 98 7.57 -10.01 24.28
N GLU A 99 7.39 -9.16 25.28
CA GLU A 99 8.49 -8.78 26.17
C GLU A 99 8.04 -8.79 27.62
N GLN A 100 8.24 -9.91 28.30
CA GLN A 100 8.68 -9.97 29.71
C GLN A 100 8.90 -11.42 30.16
N GLN A 101 10.16 -11.86 30.11
CA GLN A 101 10.71 -12.72 31.16
C GLN A 101 12.15 -12.29 31.43
N PRO A 102 12.46 -11.72 32.62
CA PRO A 102 13.83 -11.61 33.07
C PRO A 102 14.29 -12.95 33.68
N LEU A 103 15.55 -13.28 33.34
CA LEU A 103 16.49 -14.26 33.89
C LEU A 103 16.08 -15.09 35.12
#